data_AF-A0A849TDS7-F1
#
_entry.id   AF-A0A849TDS7-F1
#
_cell.length_a   1.000
_cell.length_b   1.000
_cell.length_c   1.000
_cell.angle_alpha   90.00
_cell.angle_beta   90.00
_cell.angle_gamma   90.00
#
_symmetry.space_group_name_H-M   'P 1'
#
loop_
_entity.id
_entity.type
_entity.pdbx_description
1 polymer ?
#
loop_
_entity_poly.entity_id
_entity_poly.type
_entity_poly.pdbx_seq_one_letter_code
_entity_poly.pdbx_strand_id
1 'polypeptide(L)'
;MKILLIFLLSMAPLFSHAGFTKGNGGNILVCRNSQNVVLDYFEMKELFGFSYNEELKNLDQRKEFFKVIQDKINSIDADLANEFQLVNHNLESNSIFIDVTNMGKIDDVFDIFLPIDCELTQAIIQRNNRLIISKPLFESISTSQQNILILHEVLYSLLLKRQKLNDSRPVRALVSFLISQNQTSMTNQEVLLFMKKNQIFLRQ
;
A
#
# COMPACT_ATOMS: atom_id res chain seq x y z
N MET A 1 -13.17 -20.22 -64.89
CA MET A 1 -13.12 -20.77 -63.52
C MET A 1 -12.26 -19.84 -62.68
N LYS A 2 -12.87 -18.89 -61.95
CA LYS A 2 -13.09 -18.92 -60.49
C LYS A 2 -11.81 -19.26 -59.69
N ILE A 3 -11.06 -18.24 -59.29
CA ILE A 3 -10.34 -18.26 -58.01
C ILE A 3 -10.73 -16.97 -57.29
N LEU A 4 -11.78 -17.10 -56.48
CA LEU A 4 -12.27 -16.07 -55.57
C LEU A 4 -11.33 -16.12 -54.35
N LEU A 5 -10.42 -15.15 -54.27
CA LEU A 5 -9.50 -15.01 -53.14
C LEU A 5 -10.29 -14.46 -51.94
N ILE A 6 -10.86 -15.36 -51.14
CA ILE A 6 -11.54 -15.00 -49.89
C ILE A 6 -10.46 -14.56 -48.90
N PHE A 7 -10.33 -13.24 -48.76
CA PHE A 7 -9.56 -12.60 -47.70
C PHE A 7 -10.32 -12.84 -46.38
N LEU A 8 -10.08 -13.99 -45.77
CA LEU A 8 -10.54 -14.33 -44.43
C LEU A 8 -9.81 -13.38 -43.46
N LEU A 9 -10.44 -12.24 -43.22
CA LEU A 9 -10.14 -11.33 -42.13
C LEU A 9 -10.33 -12.14 -40.83
N SER A 10 -9.25 -12.75 -40.37
CA SER A 10 -9.18 -13.38 -39.07
C SER A 10 -9.34 -12.28 -38.03
N MET A 11 -10.59 -12.05 -37.62
CA MET A 11 -10.88 -11.40 -36.35
C MET A 11 -10.38 -12.33 -35.26
N ALA A 12 -9.07 -12.30 -35.01
CA ALA A 12 -8.54 -12.78 -33.76
C ALA A 12 -9.26 -11.98 -32.68
N PRO A 13 -10.01 -12.62 -31.76
CA PRO A 13 -10.45 -11.93 -30.58
C PRO A 13 -9.18 -11.45 -29.89
N LEU A 14 -8.98 -10.14 -29.87
CA LEU A 14 -8.11 -9.51 -28.90
C LEU A 14 -8.73 -9.87 -27.56
N PHE A 15 -8.26 -10.97 -26.98
CA PHE A 15 -8.41 -11.23 -25.57
C PHE A 15 -7.68 -10.09 -24.88
N SER A 16 -8.41 -9.00 -24.64
CA SER A 16 -8.07 -8.02 -23.64
C SER A 16 -8.09 -8.80 -22.33
N HIS A 17 -6.94 -9.39 -21.99
CA HIS A 17 -6.63 -9.67 -20.60
C HIS A 17 -6.72 -8.31 -19.92
N ALA A 18 -7.85 -8.06 -19.26
CA ALA A 18 -7.94 -7.05 -18.21
C ALA A 18 -6.92 -7.50 -17.16
N GLY A 19 -5.68 -7.09 -17.36
CA GLY A 19 -4.55 -7.55 -16.58
C GLY A 19 -4.83 -7.28 -15.13
N PHE A 20 -4.68 -8.30 -14.29
CA PHE A 20 -4.45 -8.16 -12.86
C PHE A 20 -3.08 -7.50 -12.59
N THR A 21 -2.78 -6.43 -13.32
CA THR A 21 -1.46 -5.83 -13.42
C THR A 21 -1.52 -4.45 -12.78
N LYS A 22 -1.30 -4.44 -11.46
CA LYS A 22 -0.46 -3.52 -10.68
C LYS A 22 -0.85 -3.63 -9.20
N GLY A 23 0.18 -3.65 -8.34
CA GLY A 23 0.13 -4.02 -6.93
C GLY A 23 -0.98 -3.39 -6.10
N ASN A 24 -2.05 -4.14 -5.82
CA ASN A 24 -3.22 -3.61 -5.09
C ASN A 24 -3.42 -4.38 -3.78
N GLY A 25 -2.40 -4.46 -2.93
CA GLY A 25 -2.63 -5.04 -1.61
C GLY A 25 -1.44 -5.08 -0.68
N GLY A 26 -1.70 -4.72 0.56
CA GLY A 26 -0.78 -4.78 1.68
C GLY A 26 -0.45 -6.21 2.09
N ASN A 27 0.83 -6.37 2.43
CA ASN A 27 1.42 -7.64 2.78
C ASN A 27 1.81 -7.68 4.26
N ILE A 28 1.76 -8.88 4.83
CA ILE A 28 2.31 -9.21 6.13
C ILE A 28 3.37 -10.29 5.99
N LEU A 29 4.38 -10.22 6.86
CA LEU A 29 5.33 -11.30 7.10
C LEU A 29 4.70 -12.24 8.13
N VAL A 30 4.43 -13.47 7.70
CA VAL A 30 3.97 -14.56 8.56
C VAL A 30 5.18 -15.38 8.94
N CYS A 31 5.56 -15.33 10.21
CA CYS A 31 6.81 -15.92 10.70
C CYS A 31 6.51 -17.07 11.66
N ARG A 32 7.25 -18.18 11.57
CA ARG A 32 6.98 -19.39 12.38
C ARG A 32 7.16 -19.16 13.89
N ASN A 33 8.18 -18.39 14.26
CA ASN A 33 8.65 -18.27 15.64
C ASN A 33 8.60 -16.83 16.19
N SER A 34 7.87 -15.94 15.53
CA SER A 34 7.73 -14.54 15.94
C SER A 34 6.34 -14.02 15.62
N GLN A 35 5.99 -12.86 16.16
CA GLN A 35 4.76 -12.20 15.81
C GLN A 35 4.76 -11.81 14.32
N ASN A 36 3.60 -11.93 13.69
CA ASN A 36 3.41 -11.44 12.33
C ASN A 36 3.61 -9.93 12.29
N VAL A 37 4.16 -9.43 11.18
CA VAL A 37 4.48 -8.00 11.04
C VAL A 37 4.07 -7.48 9.68
N VAL A 38 3.50 -6.28 9.61
CA VAL A 38 3.18 -5.60 8.34
C VAL A 38 4.46 -5.24 7.61
N LEU A 39 4.50 -5.48 6.31
CA LEU A 39 5.70 -5.28 5.51
C LEU A 39 6.21 -3.84 5.58
N ASP A 40 5.33 -2.84 5.50
CA ASP A 40 5.70 -1.43 5.58
C ASP A 40 6.37 -1.07 6.92
N TYR A 41 5.91 -1.69 8.02
CA TYR A 41 6.52 -1.50 9.34
C TYR A 41 7.91 -2.15 9.41
N PHE A 42 8.06 -3.33 8.81
CA PHE A 42 9.34 -4.01 8.70
C PHE A 42 10.35 -3.20 7.85
N GLU A 43 9.94 -2.75 6.66
CA GLU A 43 10.80 -1.96 5.77
C GLU A 43 11.19 -0.61 6.40
N MET A 44 10.27 0.06 7.11
CA MET A 44 10.60 1.28 7.88
C MET A 44 11.83 1.08 8.76
N LYS A 45 11.88 -0.03 9.50
CA LYS A 45 12.97 -0.32 10.43
C LYS A 45 14.22 -0.84 9.71
N GLU A 46 14.06 -1.87 8.89
CA GLU A 46 15.18 -2.65 8.36
C GLU A 46 15.77 -2.05 7.07
N LEU A 47 14.94 -1.41 6.24
CA LEU A 47 15.38 -0.82 4.97
C LEU A 47 15.72 0.67 5.13
N PHE A 48 14.89 1.42 5.86
CA PHE A 48 15.07 2.88 5.98
C PHE A 48 15.79 3.30 7.27
N GLY A 49 15.95 2.40 8.25
CA GLY A 49 16.59 2.72 9.53
C GLY A 49 15.78 3.70 10.39
N PHE A 50 14.48 3.83 10.13
CA PHE A 50 13.61 4.74 10.85
C PHE A 50 13.09 4.13 12.14
N SER A 51 12.79 4.99 13.11
CA SER A 51 12.13 4.61 14.35
C SER A 51 10.63 4.86 14.28
N TYR A 52 9.83 3.92 14.78
CA TYR A 52 8.37 4.05 14.79
C TYR A 52 7.92 5.20 15.69
N ASN A 53 6.90 5.96 15.27
CA ASN A 53 6.32 6.98 16.13
C ASN A 53 5.55 6.34 17.30
N GLU A 54 6.08 6.48 18.52
CA GLU A 54 5.47 5.92 19.73
C GLU A 54 4.11 6.59 20.03
N GLU A 55 3.87 7.82 19.56
CA GLU A 55 2.54 8.42 19.60
C GLU A 55 1.54 7.56 18.83
N LEU A 56 1.87 7.18 17.59
CA LEU A 56 1.00 6.35 16.73
C LEU A 56 0.79 4.94 17.29
N LYS A 57 1.76 4.42 18.04
CA LYS A 57 1.68 3.08 18.65
C LYS A 57 0.56 2.94 19.66
N ASN A 58 0.30 4.01 20.39
CA ASN A 58 -0.69 4.04 21.47
C ASN A 58 -2.08 4.48 20.98
N LEU A 59 -2.22 4.79 19.68
CA LEU A 59 -3.50 5.13 19.07
C LEU A 59 -4.23 3.86 18.64
N ASP A 60 -4.95 3.27 19.59
CA ASP A 60 -5.84 2.13 19.32
C ASP A 60 -7.04 2.53 18.45
N GLN A 61 -7.43 3.81 18.47
CA GLN A 61 -8.50 4.32 17.63
C GLN A 61 -7.96 4.71 16.24
N ARG A 62 -8.41 3.98 15.21
CA ARG A 62 -8.08 4.27 13.80
C ARG A 62 -8.30 5.74 13.44
N LYS A 63 -9.39 6.35 13.89
CA LYS A 63 -9.71 7.75 13.58
C LYS A 63 -8.62 8.71 14.06
N GLU A 64 -8.07 8.48 15.25
CA GLU A 64 -7.01 9.30 15.84
C GLU A 64 -5.69 9.08 15.09
N PHE A 65 -5.36 7.81 14.79
CA PHE A 65 -4.20 7.46 13.96
C PHE A 65 -4.24 8.19 12.60
N PHE A 66 -5.37 8.11 11.90
CA PHE A 66 -5.52 8.72 10.58
C PHE A 66 -5.53 10.25 10.63
N LYS A 67 -5.97 10.85 11.74
CA LYS A 67 -5.86 12.30 11.97
C LYS A 67 -4.39 12.74 12.03
N VAL A 68 -3.57 12.06 12.84
CA VAL A 68 -2.13 12.37 12.94
C VAL A 68 -1.44 12.19 11.58
N ILE A 69 -1.78 11.14 10.83
CA ILE A 69 -1.24 10.93 9.48
C ILE A 69 -1.69 12.05 8.52
N GLN A 70 -2.95 12.47 8.57
CA GLN A 70 -3.45 13.57 7.76
C GLN A 70 -2.71 14.88 8.06
N ASP A 71 -2.47 15.20 9.33
CA ASP A 71 -1.72 16.40 9.75
C ASP A 71 -0.28 16.34 9.22
N LYS A 72 0.36 15.17 9.27
CA LYS A 72 1.69 14.93 8.69
C LYS A 72 1.69 15.11 7.17
N ILE A 73 0.70 14.58 6.46
CA ILE A 73 0.56 14.79 5.00
C ILE A 73 0.36 16.27 4.69
N ASN A 74 -0.49 16.97 5.46
CA ASN A 74 -0.80 18.38 5.25
C ASN A 74 0.42 19.29 5.39
N SER A 75 1.39 18.91 6.23
CA SER A 75 2.67 19.63 6.35
C SER A 75 3.56 19.54 5.09
N ILE A 76 3.23 18.64 4.16
CA ILE A 76 4.02 18.35 2.95
C ILE A 76 3.24 18.69 1.68
N ASP A 77 1.96 18.31 1.61
CA ASP A 77 1.07 18.50 0.45
C ASP A 77 -0.39 18.62 0.98
N ALA A 78 -0.87 19.85 1.09
CA ALA A 78 -2.21 20.15 1.62
C ALA A 78 -3.34 19.59 0.74
N ASP A 79 -3.15 19.56 -0.58
CA ASP A 79 -4.13 18.98 -1.49
C ASP A 79 -4.23 17.46 -1.26
N LEU A 80 -3.10 16.79 -1.04
CA LEU A 80 -3.09 15.34 -0.75
C LEU A 80 -3.80 15.05 0.56
N ALA A 81 -3.64 15.89 1.58
CA ALA A 81 -4.32 15.75 2.86
C ALA A 81 -5.85 15.88 2.73
N ASN A 82 -6.33 16.75 1.84
CA ASN A 82 -7.77 16.89 1.56
C ASN A 82 -8.32 15.66 0.83
N GLU A 83 -7.59 15.14 -0.17
CA GLU A 83 -7.98 13.93 -0.88
C GLU A 83 -7.95 12.68 0.01
N PHE A 84 -7.00 12.64 0.96
CA PHE A 84 -6.80 11.54 1.88
C PHE A 84 -8.05 11.21 2.69
N GLN A 85 -8.71 12.22 3.25
CA GLN A 85 -9.91 12.03 4.04
C GLN A 85 -11.06 11.40 3.23
N LEU A 86 -11.25 11.85 1.98
CA LEU A 86 -12.28 11.34 1.08
C LEU A 86 -12.02 9.88 0.70
N VAL A 87 -10.76 9.54 0.37
CA VAL A 87 -10.38 8.18 0.02
C VAL A 87 -10.50 7.24 1.22
N ASN A 88 -10.03 7.66 2.39
CA ASN A 88 -10.14 6.87 3.62
C ASN A 88 -11.60 6.53 3.93
N HIS A 89 -12.47 7.54 3.94
CA HIS A 89 -13.90 7.34 4.22
C HIS A 89 -14.56 6.38 3.23
N ASN A 90 -14.23 6.50 1.94
CA ASN A 90 -14.79 5.63 0.90
C ASN A 90 -14.31 4.18 1.03
N LEU A 91 -13.02 3.95 1.26
CA LEU A 91 -12.46 2.60 1.38
C LEU A 91 -12.95 1.89 2.64
N GLU A 92 -13.05 2.60 3.77
CA GLU A 92 -13.55 2.04 5.03
C GLU A 92 -15.01 1.58 4.90
N SER A 93 -15.86 2.43 4.31
CA SER A 93 -17.28 2.14 4.07
C SER A 93 -17.51 0.98 3.10
N ASN A 94 -16.50 0.67 2.28
CA ASN A 94 -16.53 -0.40 1.29
C ASN A 94 -15.59 -1.55 1.65
N SER A 95 -15.31 -1.80 2.93
CA SER A 95 -14.47 -2.92 3.36
C SER A 95 -15.30 -4.19 3.61
N ILE A 96 -14.74 -5.34 3.24
CA ILE A 96 -15.30 -6.66 3.56
C ILE A 96 -14.21 -7.53 4.19
N PHE A 97 -14.58 -8.24 5.24
CA PHE A 97 -13.73 -9.25 5.87
C PHE A 97 -14.12 -10.63 5.36
N ILE A 98 -13.11 -11.42 5.01
CA ILE A 98 -13.28 -12.80 4.54
C ILE A 98 -12.41 -13.75 5.36
N ASP A 99 -12.93 -14.95 5.60
CA ASP A 99 -12.26 -15.98 6.42
C ASP A 99 -11.33 -16.87 5.57
N VAL A 100 -10.29 -16.26 5.00
CA VAL A 100 -9.25 -16.98 4.24
C VAL A 100 -7.86 -16.61 4.74
N THR A 101 -6.93 -17.56 4.76
CA THR A 101 -5.53 -17.32 5.18
C THR A 101 -4.57 -17.11 4.01
N ASN A 102 -5.06 -17.20 2.77
CA ASN A 102 -4.27 -16.98 1.56
C ASN A 102 -5.15 -16.31 0.50
N MET A 103 -4.76 -15.10 0.07
CA MET A 103 -5.51 -14.30 -0.90
C MET A 103 -4.96 -14.38 -2.34
N GLY A 104 -4.01 -15.29 -2.60
CA GLY A 104 -3.20 -15.27 -3.81
C GLY A 104 -2.11 -14.20 -3.73
N LYS A 105 -0.97 -14.44 -4.37
CA LYS A 105 0.12 -13.45 -4.41
C LYS A 105 -0.10 -12.50 -5.58
N ILE A 106 0.04 -11.20 -5.33
CA ILE A 106 0.19 -10.21 -6.39
C ILE A 106 1.70 -9.98 -6.55
N ASP A 107 2.22 -10.19 -7.76
CA ASP A 107 3.64 -10.01 -8.07
C ASP A 107 3.99 -8.52 -8.22
N ASP A 108 3.93 -7.77 -7.13
CA ASP A 108 4.35 -6.36 -7.05
C ASP A 108 5.48 -6.12 -6.04
N VAL A 109 5.99 -7.22 -5.46
CA VAL A 109 7.04 -7.22 -4.46
C VAL A 109 8.35 -7.62 -5.12
N PHE A 110 9.12 -6.63 -5.55
CA PHE A 110 10.47 -6.81 -6.07
C PHE A 110 11.51 -6.53 -4.98
N ASP A 111 12.56 -7.36 -4.91
CA ASP A 111 13.78 -7.19 -4.09
C ASP A 111 13.57 -6.94 -2.59
N ILE A 112 12.84 -7.84 -1.90
CA ILE A 112 12.74 -7.79 -0.43
C ILE A 112 13.58 -8.89 0.20
N PHE A 113 14.44 -8.51 1.14
CA PHE A 113 15.12 -9.44 2.04
C PHE A 113 14.14 -9.85 3.15
N LEU A 114 13.68 -11.10 3.08
CA LEU A 114 12.82 -11.67 4.11
C LEU A 114 13.68 -12.33 5.19
N PRO A 115 13.33 -12.18 6.49
CA PRO A 115 13.98 -12.94 7.54
C PRO A 115 13.83 -14.45 7.32
N ILE A 116 14.75 -15.23 7.87
CA ILE A 116 14.65 -16.69 7.91
C ILE A 116 13.35 -17.06 8.64
N ASP A 117 12.63 -18.07 8.13
CA ASP A 117 11.36 -18.57 8.66
C ASP A 117 10.15 -17.60 8.55
N CYS A 118 10.24 -16.58 7.69
CA CYS A 118 9.11 -15.71 7.36
C CYS A 118 8.66 -15.88 5.91
N GLU A 119 7.34 -15.89 5.71
CA GLU A 119 6.70 -15.89 4.41
C GLU A 119 5.91 -14.61 4.18
N LEU A 120 6.08 -14.01 3.01
CA LEU A 120 5.28 -12.86 2.61
C LEU A 120 3.88 -13.31 2.16
N THR A 121 2.86 -12.84 2.86
CA THR A 121 1.45 -13.17 2.61
C THR A 121 0.63 -11.91 2.43
N GLN A 122 -0.23 -11.91 1.42
CA GLN A 122 -1.15 -10.80 1.18
C GLN A 122 -2.32 -10.87 2.17
N ALA A 123 -2.53 -9.79 2.92
CA ALA A 123 -3.57 -9.71 3.96
C ALA A 123 -4.74 -8.80 3.56
N ILE A 124 -4.51 -7.87 2.65
CA ILE A 124 -5.54 -6.99 2.10
C ILE A 124 -5.38 -6.89 0.59
N ILE A 125 -6.49 -6.79 -0.12
CA ILE A 125 -6.53 -6.51 -1.54
C ILE A 125 -7.53 -5.40 -1.80
N GLN A 126 -7.14 -4.40 -2.57
CA GLN A 126 -8.05 -3.40 -3.09
C GLN A 126 -8.57 -3.78 -4.49
N ARG A 127 -9.89 -3.84 -4.66
CA ARG A 127 -10.56 -4.01 -5.97
C ARG A 127 -11.77 -3.12 -6.08
N ASN A 128 -11.90 -2.37 -7.18
CA ASN A 128 -13.07 -1.54 -7.47
C ASN A 128 -13.49 -0.63 -6.30
N ASN A 129 -12.54 0.09 -5.69
CA ASN A 129 -12.75 0.93 -4.50
C ASN A 129 -13.29 0.20 -3.25
N ARG A 130 -13.08 -1.12 -3.18
CA ARG A 130 -13.42 -1.96 -2.03
C ARG A 130 -12.18 -2.63 -1.50
N LEU A 131 -12.08 -2.69 -0.17
CA LEU A 131 -11.05 -3.44 0.53
C LEU A 131 -11.58 -4.85 0.81
N ILE A 132 -10.84 -5.86 0.39
CA ILE A 132 -11.09 -7.26 0.74
C ILE A 132 -9.98 -7.64 1.72
N ILE A 133 -10.36 -7.99 2.95
CA ILE A 133 -9.43 -8.17 4.06
C ILE A 133 -9.51 -9.62 4.54
N SER A 134 -8.36 -10.29 4.60
CA SER A 134 -8.24 -11.57 5.30
C SER A 134 -8.40 -11.32 6.79
N LYS A 135 -9.52 -11.76 7.37
CA LYS A 135 -9.78 -11.65 8.80
C LYS A 135 -8.70 -12.33 9.67
N PRO A 136 -8.33 -13.61 9.45
CA PRO A 136 -7.33 -14.26 10.30
C PRO A 136 -5.95 -13.61 10.22
N LEU A 137 -5.53 -13.11 9.05
CA LEU A 137 -4.24 -12.42 8.92
C LEU A 137 -4.30 -11.03 9.56
N PHE A 138 -5.39 -10.29 9.37
CA PHE A 138 -5.58 -8.97 9.96
C PHE A 138 -5.64 -9.00 11.49
N GLU A 139 -6.32 -10.00 12.07
CA GLU A 139 -6.41 -10.19 13.52
C GLU A 139 -5.10 -10.75 14.13
N SER A 140 -4.16 -11.25 13.32
CA SER A 140 -2.87 -11.77 13.79
C SER A 140 -1.80 -10.70 14.06
N ILE A 141 -2.07 -9.45 13.69
CA ILE A 141 -1.18 -8.30 13.86
C ILE A 141 -1.78 -7.29 14.86
N SER A 142 -0.96 -6.42 15.44
CA SER A 142 -1.43 -5.41 16.40
C SER A 142 -2.34 -4.36 15.74
N THR A 143 -3.20 -3.71 16.52
CA THR A 143 -4.08 -2.62 16.06
C THR A 143 -3.32 -1.50 15.33
N SER A 144 -2.15 -1.12 15.84
CA SER A 144 -1.27 -0.15 15.17
C SER A 144 -0.85 -0.61 13.77
N GLN A 145 -0.51 -1.90 13.62
CA GLN A 145 -0.14 -2.49 12.34
C GLN A 145 -1.34 -2.67 11.40
N GLN A 146 -2.51 -3.02 11.93
CA GLN A 146 -3.76 -3.00 11.17
C GLN A 146 -4.00 -1.61 10.55
N ASN A 147 -3.78 -0.54 11.31
CA ASN A 147 -3.91 0.83 10.82
C ASN A 147 -2.87 1.16 9.73
N ILE A 148 -1.62 0.68 9.87
CA ILE A 148 -0.58 0.80 8.82
C ILE A 148 -1.01 0.09 7.53
N LEU A 149 -1.58 -1.10 7.64
CA LEU A 149 -2.03 -1.88 6.49
C LEU A 149 -3.17 -1.18 5.73
N ILE A 150 -4.13 -0.58 6.44
CA ILE A 150 -5.17 0.24 5.80
C ILE A 150 -4.58 1.52 5.21
N LEU A 151 -3.64 2.15 5.91
CA LEU A 151 -2.95 3.35 5.43
C LEU A 151 -2.27 3.11 4.08
N HIS A 152 -1.64 1.94 3.90
CA HIS A 152 -1.05 1.54 2.63
C HIS A 152 -2.07 1.63 1.49
N GLU A 153 -3.25 1.01 1.62
CA GLU A 153 -4.27 1.00 0.56
C GLU A 153 -4.83 2.41 0.27
N VAL A 154 -4.99 3.22 1.31
CA VAL A 154 -5.44 4.62 1.17
C VAL A 154 -4.41 5.43 0.37
N LEU A 155 -3.12 5.33 0.73
CA LEU A 155 -2.05 6.05 0.03
C LEU A 155 -1.82 5.50 -1.37
N TYR A 156 -1.94 4.19 -1.57
CA TYR A 156 -1.86 3.57 -2.89
C TYR A 156 -2.94 4.11 -3.82
N SER A 157 -4.19 4.16 -3.36
CA SER A 157 -5.31 4.77 -4.10
C SER A 157 -5.05 6.22 -4.48
N LEU A 158 -4.48 7.00 -3.56
CA LEU A 158 -4.21 8.42 -3.79
C LEU A 158 -3.07 8.61 -4.80
N LEU A 159 -1.95 7.93 -4.60
CA LEU A 159 -0.81 8.03 -5.50
C LEU A 159 -1.15 7.51 -6.90
N LEU A 160 -1.95 6.45 -7.02
CA LEU A 160 -2.39 5.95 -8.33
C LEU A 160 -3.23 6.98 -9.11
N LYS A 161 -4.01 7.83 -8.41
CA LYS A 161 -4.76 8.93 -9.05
C LYS A 161 -3.87 10.08 -9.52
N ARG A 162 -2.75 10.31 -8.84
CA ARG A 162 -1.87 11.46 -9.07
C ARG A 162 -0.71 11.15 -10.00
N GLN A 163 -0.24 9.91 -10.02
CA GLN A 163 0.94 9.49 -10.77
C GLN A 163 0.80 8.06 -11.28
N LYS A 164 1.55 7.75 -12.35
CA LYS A 164 1.67 6.38 -12.85
C LYS A 164 2.54 5.56 -11.89
N LEU A 165 1.92 4.69 -11.11
CA LEU A 165 2.64 3.69 -10.33
C LEU A 165 2.92 2.44 -11.18
N ASN A 166 4.12 1.87 -11.03
CA ASN A 166 4.48 0.59 -11.62
C ASN A 166 4.39 -0.56 -10.60
N ASP A 167 4.54 -0.25 -9.32
CA ASP A 167 4.47 -1.15 -8.18
C ASP A 167 4.17 -0.35 -6.89
N SER A 168 4.12 -1.03 -5.75
CA SER A 168 3.80 -0.43 -4.45
C SER A 168 4.99 0.18 -3.70
N ARG A 169 6.24 0.13 -4.22
CA ARG A 169 7.43 0.64 -3.51
C ARG A 169 7.33 2.11 -3.11
N PRO A 170 6.86 3.04 -3.98
CA PRO A 170 6.69 4.45 -3.57
C PRO A 170 5.71 4.60 -2.41
N VAL A 171 4.68 3.76 -2.36
CA VAL A 171 3.69 3.77 -1.27
C VAL A 171 4.32 3.27 0.02
N ARG A 172 5.06 2.15 -0.01
CA ARG A 172 5.73 1.62 1.18
C ARG A 172 6.75 2.58 1.77
N ALA A 173 7.50 3.28 0.91
CA ALA A 173 8.40 4.35 1.32
C ALA A 173 7.65 5.52 1.98
N LEU A 174 6.52 5.94 1.40
CA LEU A 174 5.69 7.00 1.96
C LEU A 174 5.07 6.60 3.30
N VAL A 175 4.53 5.39 3.40
CA VAL A 175 4.00 4.82 4.66
C VAL A 175 5.10 4.82 5.71
N SER A 176 6.26 4.22 5.40
CA SER A 176 7.43 4.15 6.30
C SER A 176 7.84 5.52 6.82
N PHE A 177 7.88 6.52 5.94
CA PHE A 177 8.18 7.89 6.32
C PHE A 177 7.13 8.49 7.24
N LEU A 178 5.83 8.40 6.89
CA LEU A 178 4.74 9.00 7.64
C LEU A 178 4.57 8.39 9.04
N ILE A 179 4.81 7.09 9.19
CA ILE A 179 4.68 6.42 10.49
C ILE A 179 5.93 6.55 11.37
N SER A 180 7.01 7.11 10.84
CA SER A 180 8.26 7.30 11.57
C SER A 180 8.25 8.54 12.47
N GLN A 181 9.15 8.55 13.46
CA GLN A 181 9.54 9.75 14.21
C GLN A 181 10.48 10.65 13.38
N ASN A 182 11.27 10.04 12.49
CA ASN A 182 12.32 10.72 11.73
C ASN A 182 11.79 11.90 10.89
N GLN A 183 10.52 11.89 10.47
CA GLN A 183 9.89 13.02 9.80
C GLN A 183 10.12 14.35 10.52
N THR A 184 9.99 14.40 11.85
CA THR A 184 10.10 15.66 12.60
C THR A 184 11.54 16.19 12.68
N SER A 185 12.52 15.34 12.37
CA SER A 185 13.94 15.68 12.36
C SER A 185 14.48 16.08 10.99
N MET A 186 13.73 15.86 9.91
CA MET A 186 14.14 16.17 8.55
C MET A 186 13.74 17.59 8.17
N THR A 187 14.66 18.29 7.51
CA THR A 187 14.39 19.58 6.85
C THR A 187 13.50 19.38 5.62
N ASN A 188 12.83 20.44 5.17
CA ASN A 188 12.01 20.40 3.94
C ASN A 188 12.81 19.89 2.73
N GLN A 189 14.09 20.25 2.61
CA GLN A 189 14.93 19.79 1.51
C GLN A 189 15.21 18.28 1.58
N GLU A 190 15.43 17.74 2.78
CA GLU A 190 15.63 16.31 2.99
C GLU A 190 14.34 15.52 2.72
N VAL A 191 13.19 16.04 3.13
CA VAL A 191 11.88 15.46 2.81
C VAL A 191 11.69 15.37 1.29
N LEU A 192 11.94 16.47 0.57
CA LEU A 192 11.82 16.49 -0.89
C LEU A 192 12.79 15.54 -1.58
N LEU A 193 14.03 15.46 -1.09
CA LEU A 193 15.02 14.53 -1.60
C LEU A 193 14.58 13.08 -1.37
N PHE A 194 14.03 12.77 -0.20
CA PHE A 194 13.47 11.45 0.12
C PHE A 194 12.32 11.10 -0.82
N MET A 195 11.35 12.01 -0.99
CA MET A 195 10.20 11.78 -1.88
C MET A 195 10.66 11.52 -3.32
N LYS A 196 11.56 12.36 -3.84
CA LYS A 196 12.11 12.22 -5.20
C LYS A 196 12.88 10.91 -5.36
N LYS A 197 13.74 10.54 -4.40
CA LYS A 197 14.52 9.28 -4.43
C LYS A 197 13.60 8.05 -4.50
N ASN A 198 12.45 8.13 -3.82
CA ASN A 198 11.46 7.05 -3.77
C ASN A 198 10.33 7.21 -4.80
N GLN A 199 10.50 8.07 -5.81
CA GLN A 199 9.54 8.27 -6.92
C GLN A 199 8.13 8.71 -6.45
N ILE A 200 8.07 9.48 -5.37
CA ILE A 200 6.85 10.11 -4.86
C ILE A 200 6.82 11.55 -5.36
N PHE A 201 5.83 11.90 -6.18
CA PHE A 201 5.68 13.22 -6.78
C PHE A 201 4.52 13.96 -6.12
N LEU A 202 4.86 14.87 -5.20
CA LEU A 202 3.92 15.72 -4.48
C LEU A 202 3.74 17.06 -5.20
N ARG A 203 2.57 17.67 -5.07
CA ARG A 203 2.33 19.04 -5.56
C ARG A 203 2.71 20.00 -4.44
N GLN A 204 3.72 20.82 -4.67
CA GLN A 204 4.08 21.92 -3.77
C GLN A 204 3.22 23.14 -4.07
#